data_AF-A0A452RX41-F1
#
_entry.id   AF-A0A452RX41-F1
#
_cell.length_a   1.000
_cell.length_b   1.000
_cell.length_c   1.000
_cell.angle_alpha   90.00
_cell.angle_beta   90.00
_cell.angle_gamma   90.00
#
_symmetry.space_group_name_H-M   'P 1'
#
loop_
_entity.id
_entity.type
_entity.pdbx_description
1 polymer ?
#
loop_
_entity_poly.entity_id
_entity_poly.type
_entity_poly.pdbx_seq_one_letter_code
_entity_poly.pdbx_strand_id
1 'polypeptide(L)'
;MLLPNSDVDWDLVISYDVHMTVSLSHILGAHVTITDRKVALEFLKSNVQANLPPHIQPKAVVKELTWGQNLGSYSPGEFDLILGADIIYLEETFADLLQTLEYLSSNRSVILLACRIRYERDNNFLAMLERPFTVSKVHYDPAKDVHIYKAQKRNQREDL
;
A
#
# COMPACT_ATOMS: atom_id res chain seq x y z
N MET A 1 4.59 31.89 -16.69
CA MET A 1 4.18 30.48 -16.88
C MET A 1 4.46 29.79 -15.56
N LEU A 2 3.42 29.59 -14.74
CA LEU A 2 3.55 28.99 -13.42
C LEU A 2 3.73 27.48 -13.60
N LEU A 3 4.84 26.93 -13.11
CA LEU A 3 4.97 25.50 -12.87
C LEU A 3 3.97 25.12 -11.75
N PRO A 4 3.20 24.02 -11.86
CA PRO A 4 2.44 23.55 -10.71
C PRO A 4 3.40 23.01 -9.66
N ASN A 5 3.19 23.40 -8.40
CA ASN A 5 3.90 22.91 -7.21
C ASN A 5 4.07 21.39 -7.25
N SER A 6 5.30 20.92 -7.08
CA SER A 6 5.72 19.53 -7.18
C SER A 6 5.87 18.85 -5.82
N ASP A 7 4.93 19.05 -4.90
CA ASP A 7 4.90 18.39 -3.58
C ASP A 7 3.45 18.01 -3.26
N VAL A 8 2.90 17.04 -3.99
CA VAL A 8 1.63 16.41 -3.63
C VAL A 8 1.98 15.03 -3.11
N ASP A 9 1.89 14.84 -1.78
CA ASP A 9 2.06 13.53 -1.15
C ASP A 9 0.95 12.60 -1.64
N TRP A 10 1.32 11.59 -2.43
CA TRP A 10 0.41 10.55 -2.90
C TRP A 10 0.55 9.30 -2.04
N ASP A 11 -0.54 8.94 -1.39
CA ASP A 11 -0.64 7.73 -0.58
C ASP A 11 -1.40 6.67 -1.36
N LEU A 12 -0.84 5.46 -1.45
CA LEU A 12 -1.50 4.29 -2.03
C LEU A 12 -2.03 3.39 -0.93
N VAL A 13 -3.29 3.00 -1.03
CA VAL A 13 -3.89 1.96 -0.21
C VAL A 13 -4.11 0.71 -1.05
N ILE A 14 -3.44 -0.37 -0.65
CA ILE A 14 -3.59 -1.71 -1.17
C ILE A 14 -4.31 -2.54 -0.10
N SER A 15 -5.63 -2.69 -0.22
CA SER A 15 -6.38 -3.51 0.75
C SER A 15 -7.57 -4.17 0.09
N TYR A 16 -7.86 -5.39 0.52
CA TYR A 16 -9.10 -6.10 0.22
C TYR A 16 -10.22 -5.79 1.22
N ASP A 17 -9.92 -5.04 2.30
CA ASP A 17 -10.88 -4.78 3.38
C ASP A 17 -11.37 -3.33 3.37
N VAL A 18 -12.68 -3.22 3.16
CA VAL A 18 -13.45 -1.98 3.13
C VAL A 18 -13.43 -1.21 4.45
N HIS A 19 -13.12 -1.87 5.58
CA HIS A 19 -13.02 -1.23 6.89
C HIS A 19 -11.84 -0.24 7.02
N MET A 20 -10.78 -0.39 6.22
CA MET A 20 -9.65 0.56 6.22
C MET A 20 -10.06 1.94 5.70
N THR A 21 -11.06 2.01 4.79
CA THR A 21 -11.52 3.26 4.18
C THR A 21 -12.02 4.28 5.20
N VAL A 22 -12.64 3.81 6.29
CA VAL A 22 -13.18 4.66 7.37
C VAL A 22 -12.06 5.27 8.22
N SER A 23 -11.01 4.50 8.51
CA SER A 23 -9.86 4.94 9.32
C SER A 23 -9.01 5.99 8.59
N LEU A 24 -9.02 6.00 7.26
CA LEU A 24 -8.31 7.00 6.45
C LEU A 24 -8.85 8.42 6.65
N SER A 25 -10.10 8.62 7.08
CA SER A 25 -10.69 9.95 7.28
C SER A 25 -9.88 10.89 8.19
N HIS A 26 -9.06 10.34 9.09
CA HIS A 26 -8.21 11.10 10.02
C HIS A 26 -6.85 11.51 9.42
N ILE A 27 -6.46 10.97 8.27
CA ILE A 27 -5.12 11.12 7.68
C ILE A 27 -5.07 12.30 6.67
N LEU A 28 -6.18 12.91 6.28
CA LEU A 28 -6.28 13.44 4.91
C LEU A 28 -6.06 14.95 4.74
N GLY A 29 -4.81 15.34 5.00
CA GLY A 29 -4.15 16.37 4.21
C GLY A 29 -3.81 15.92 2.78
N ALA A 30 -3.44 14.64 2.62
CA ALA A 30 -2.87 14.04 1.40
C ALA A 30 -3.89 13.61 0.32
N HIS A 31 -3.38 13.32 -0.87
CA HIS A 31 -4.13 12.70 -1.97
C HIS A 31 -3.96 11.19 -1.96
N VAL A 32 -5.06 10.43 -2.02
CA VAL A 32 -5.04 8.98 -1.85
C VAL A 32 -5.52 8.26 -3.08
N THR A 33 -4.79 7.25 -3.50
CA THR A 33 -5.27 6.24 -4.45
C THR A 33 -5.64 4.98 -3.69
N ILE A 34 -6.91 4.59 -3.75
CA ILE A 34 -7.44 3.38 -3.11
C ILE A 34 -7.65 2.33 -4.20
N THR A 35 -7.08 1.14 -4.00
CA THR A 35 -7.01 0.14 -5.06
C THR A 35 -7.51 -1.23 -4.65
N ASP A 36 -8.08 -1.94 -5.62
CA ASP A 36 -8.43 -3.36 -5.54
C ASP A 36 -8.49 -3.93 -6.97
N ARG A 37 -8.69 -5.24 -7.09
CA ARG A 37 -8.95 -5.95 -8.35
C ARG A 37 -10.27 -5.49 -8.96
N LYS A 38 -10.37 -5.62 -10.29
CA LYS A 38 -11.53 -5.20 -11.08
C LYS A 38 -12.90 -5.62 -10.51
N VAL A 39 -12.99 -6.87 -10.04
CA VAL A 39 -14.23 -7.45 -9.51
C VAL A 39 -14.74 -6.77 -8.24
N ALA A 40 -13.86 -6.15 -7.46
CA ALA A 40 -14.18 -5.47 -6.21
C ALA A 40 -14.36 -3.94 -6.40
N LEU A 41 -14.03 -3.41 -7.58
CA LEU A 41 -13.91 -1.97 -7.80
C LEU A 41 -15.23 -1.21 -7.64
N GLU A 42 -16.35 -1.76 -8.09
CA GLU A 42 -17.68 -1.12 -7.92
C GLU A 42 -18.10 -1.05 -6.45
N PHE A 43 -17.83 -2.12 -5.71
CA PHE A 43 -18.09 -2.17 -4.28
C PHE A 43 -17.19 -1.20 -3.52
N LEU A 44 -15.90 -1.16 -3.85
CA LEU A 44 -14.95 -0.22 -3.27
C LEU A 44 -15.37 1.24 -3.50
N LYS A 45 -15.76 1.60 -4.72
CA LYS A 45 -16.27 2.94 -5.04
C LYS A 45 -17.46 3.33 -4.17
N SER A 46 -18.41 2.42 -4.02
CA SER A 46 -19.61 2.64 -3.21
C SER A 46 -19.26 2.87 -1.73
N ASN A 47 -18.32 2.09 -1.18
CA ASN A 47 -17.88 2.24 0.21
C ASN A 47 -17.10 3.53 0.45
N VAL A 48 -16.24 3.93 -0.50
CA VAL A 48 -15.51 5.20 -0.45
C VAL A 48 -16.48 6.38 -0.43
N GLN A 49 -17.50 6.36 -1.28
CA GLN A 49 -18.52 7.41 -1.32
C GLN A 49 -19.37 7.47 -0.04
N ALA A 50 -19.70 6.32 0.53
CA ALA A 50 -20.55 6.24 1.72
C ALA A 50 -19.82 6.67 3.01
N ASN A 51 -18.50 6.43 3.10
CA ASN A 51 -17.76 6.57 4.37
C ASN A 51 -16.81 7.76 4.41
N LEU A 52 -16.37 8.32 3.26
CA LEU A 52 -15.49 9.47 3.28
C LEU A 52 -16.27 10.78 3.45
N PRO A 53 -15.83 11.69 4.33
CA PRO A 53 -16.42 13.01 4.45
C PRO A 53 -16.40 13.78 3.11
N PRO A 54 -17.41 14.61 2.80
CA PRO A 54 -17.50 15.30 1.51
C PRO A 54 -16.28 16.17 1.15
N HIS A 55 -15.58 16.72 2.15
CA HIS A 55 -14.38 17.54 1.94
C HIS A 55 -13.11 16.71 1.62
N ILE A 56 -13.16 15.40 1.86
CA ILE A 56 -12.07 14.45 1.59
C ILE A 56 -12.29 13.72 0.27
N GLN A 57 -13.53 13.46 -0.13
CA GLN A 57 -13.85 12.72 -1.35
C GLN A 57 -13.10 13.21 -2.61
N PRO A 58 -12.91 14.53 -2.85
CA PRO A 58 -12.16 15.00 -4.02
C PRO A 58 -10.67 14.63 -4.02
N LYS A 59 -10.11 14.26 -2.86
CA LYS A 59 -8.71 13.85 -2.69
C LYS A 59 -8.53 12.33 -2.80
N ALA A 60 -9.61 11.55 -2.86
CA ALA A 60 -9.57 10.11 -2.95
C ALA A 60 -9.91 9.65 -4.38
N VAL A 61 -9.02 8.85 -4.97
CA VAL A 61 -9.20 8.24 -6.29
C VAL A 61 -9.32 6.74 -6.10
N VAL A 62 -10.37 6.13 -6.66
CA VAL A 62 -10.50 4.67 -6.69
C VAL A 62 -10.04 4.15 -8.05
N LYS A 63 -9.01 3.29 -8.06
CA LYS A 63 -8.37 2.79 -9.29
C LYS A 63 -8.12 1.29 -9.20
N GLU A 64 -8.20 0.60 -10.33
CA GLU A 64 -7.91 -0.83 -10.39
C GLU A 64 -6.42 -1.10 -10.19
N LEU A 65 -6.07 -2.05 -9.31
CA LEU A 65 -4.74 -2.62 -9.19
C LEU A 65 -4.87 -4.12 -8.92
N THR A 66 -4.62 -4.91 -9.96
CA THR A 66 -4.37 -6.35 -9.79
C THR A 66 -2.86 -6.53 -9.69
N TRP A 67 -2.36 -7.11 -8.61
CA TRP A 67 -0.91 -7.23 -8.38
C TRP A 67 -0.22 -7.97 -9.53
N GLY A 68 0.98 -7.51 -9.88
CA GLY A 68 1.77 -8.05 -10.99
C GLY A 68 1.22 -7.75 -12.39
N GLN A 69 0.04 -7.12 -12.50
CA GLN A 69 -0.65 -6.93 -13.78
C GLN A 69 -0.84 -5.46 -14.11
N ASN A 70 -0.57 -5.11 -15.38
CA ASN A 70 -0.79 -3.77 -15.95
C ASN A 70 -0.19 -2.63 -15.10
N LEU A 71 0.98 -2.87 -14.47
CA LEU A 71 1.64 -1.89 -13.61
C LEU A 71 1.99 -0.60 -14.36
N GLY A 72 2.20 -0.66 -15.68
CA GLY A 72 2.44 0.51 -16.53
C GLY A 72 1.28 1.52 -16.62
N SER A 73 0.12 1.21 -16.04
CA SER A 73 -0.95 2.18 -15.83
C SER A 73 -0.70 3.14 -14.64
N TYR A 74 0.36 2.89 -13.87
CA TYR A 74 0.89 3.72 -12.77
C TYR A 74 2.28 4.22 -13.14
N SER A 75 2.70 5.34 -12.56
CA SER A 75 4.08 5.78 -12.72
C SER A 75 4.99 4.96 -11.80
N PRO A 76 6.19 4.54 -12.24
CA PRO A 76 7.15 3.91 -11.33
C PRO A 76 7.49 4.84 -10.17
N GLY A 77 7.41 4.34 -8.94
CA GLY A 77 7.68 5.14 -7.74
C GLY A 77 6.71 6.31 -7.51
N GLU A 78 5.46 6.19 -7.99
CA GLU A 78 4.42 7.23 -7.91
C GLU A 78 4.04 7.64 -6.48
N PHE A 79 4.25 6.76 -5.49
CA PHE A 79 3.67 6.92 -4.16
C PHE A 79 4.73 7.13 -3.09
N ASP A 80 4.54 8.11 -2.21
CA ASP A 80 5.43 8.38 -1.07
C ASP A 80 5.13 7.46 0.11
N LEU A 81 3.87 7.04 0.26
CA LEU A 81 3.43 6.07 1.27
C LEU A 81 2.59 4.98 0.61
N ILE A 82 2.87 3.72 0.93
CA ILE A 82 2.08 2.57 0.51
C ILE A 82 1.58 1.84 1.76
N LEU A 83 0.28 1.71 1.90
CA LEU A 83 -0.39 1.05 3.02
C LEU A 83 -0.97 -0.28 2.56
N GLY A 84 -0.62 -1.36 3.27
CA GLY A 84 -1.21 -2.68 3.09
C GLY A 84 -1.73 -3.21 4.42
N ALA A 85 -2.96 -3.72 4.44
CA ALA A 85 -3.52 -4.37 5.63
C ALA A 85 -4.23 -5.67 5.25
N ASP A 86 -3.90 -6.75 5.95
CA ASP A 86 -4.45 -8.10 5.73
C ASP A 86 -4.31 -8.59 4.27
N ILE A 87 -3.23 -8.19 3.59
CA ILE A 87 -2.95 -8.57 2.20
C ILE A 87 -1.99 -9.76 2.04
N ILE A 88 -1.37 -10.21 3.14
CA ILE A 88 -0.42 -11.34 3.15
C ILE A 88 -1.16 -12.59 3.60
N TYR A 89 -1.77 -13.32 2.67
CA TYR A 89 -2.49 -14.57 2.98
C TYR A 89 -2.57 -15.59 1.84
N LEU A 90 -2.46 -15.16 0.57
CA LEU A 90 -2.43 -16.06 -0.60
C LEU A 90 -1.01 -16.18 -1.14
N GLU A 91 -0.38 -17.31 -0.88
CA GLU A 91 1.03 -17.55 -1.24
C GLU A 91 1.28 -17.46 -2.74
N GLU A 92 0.32 -17.89 -3.57
CA GLU A 92 0.35 -17.77 -5.03
C GLU A 92 0.48 -16.33 -5.54
N THR A 93 0.13 -15.33 -4.72
CA THR A 93 0.16 -13.91 -5.10
C THR A 93 1.37 -13.16 -4.53
N PHE A 94 2.23 -13.82 -3.75
CA PHE A 94 3.36 -13.17 -3.08
C PHE A 94 4.38 -12.56 -4.04
N ALA A 95 4.70 -13.25 -5.13
CA ALA A 95 5.61 -12.73 -6.15
C ALA A 95 5.02 -11.49 -6.85
N ASP A 96 3.74 -11.54 -7.21
CA ASP A 96 3.02 -10.44 -7.85
C ASP A 96 2.90 -9.23 -6.93
N LEU A 97 2.63 -9.45 -5.64
CA LEU A 97 2.58 -8.40 -4.63
C LEU A 97 3.96 -7.75 -4.46
N LEU A 98 5.03 -8.55 -4.35
CA LEU A 98 6.39 -8.02 -4.22
C LEU A 98 6.78 -7.18 -5.44
N GLN A 99 6.52 -7.67 -6.65
CA GLN A 99 6.76 -6.93 -7.90
C GLN A 99 5.99 -5.60 -7.92
N THR A 100 4.75 -5.61 -7.44
CA THR A 100 3.91 -4.41 -7.35
C THR A 100 4.50 -3.39 -6.38
N LEU A 101 4.90 -3.83 -5.18
CA LEU A 101 5.55 -2.97 -4.19
C LEU A 101 6.86 -2.39 -4.72
N GLU A 102 7.68 -3.20 -5.39
CA GLU A 102 8.93 -2.74 -6.01
C GLU A 102 8.69 -1.71 -7.13
N TYR A 103 7.66 -1.90 -7.95
CA TYR A 103 7.36 -0.98 -9.05
C TYR A 103 6.83 0.36 -8.54
N LEU A 104 5.92 0.32 -7.57
CA LEU A 104 5.19 1.49 -7.07
C LEU A 104 5.95 2.32 -6.05
N SER A 105 6.97 1.74 -5.40
CA SER A 105 7.81 2.47 -4.46
C SER A 105 9.03 3.12 -5.14
N SER A 106 9.36 4.33 -4.72
CA SER A 106 10.64 5.00 -4.97
C SER A 106 11.62 4.72 -3.83
N ASN A 107 12.85 5.25 -3.93
CA ASN A 107 13.83 5.15 -2.84
C ASN A 107 13.45 5.98 -1.60
N ARG A 108 12.50 6.92 -1.74
CA ARG A 108 12.00 7.73 -0.62
C ARG A 108 10.73 7.16 -0.01
N SER A 109 10.05 6.28 -0.75
CA SER A 109 8.76 5.75 -0.34
C SER A 109 8.85 4.92 0.93
N VAL A 110 7.80 4.99 1.73
CA VAL A 110 7.61 4.17 2.92
C VAL A 110 6.47 3.20 2.66
N ILE A 111 6.69 1.92 2.95
CA ILE A 111 5.64 0.90 2.89
C ILE A 111 5.30 0.50 4.33
N LEU A 112 4.02 0.54 4.70
CA LEU A 112 3.52 0.02 5.97
C LEU A 112 2.59 -1.16 5.72
N LEU A 113 2.98 -2.32 6.24
CA LEU A 113 2.21 -3.56 6.14
C LEU A 113 1.71 -3.95 7.54
N ALA A 114 0.40 -3.91 7.73
CA ALA A 114 -0.27 -4.49 8.88
C ALA A 114 -0.64 -5.95 8.57
N CYS A 115 -0.09 -6.89 9.31
CA CYS A 115 -0.36 -8.31 9.11
C CYS A 115 -0.36 -9.11 10.42
N ARG A 116 -1.09 -10.22 10.40
CA ARG A 116 -1.06 -11.24 11.44
C ARG A 116 -0.14 -12.38 10.98
N ILE A 117 0.84 -12.74 11.80
CA ILE A 117 1.74 -13.86 11.50
C ILE A 117 1.16 -15.12 12.12
N ARG A 118 0.63 -16.01 11.28
CA ARG A 118 -0.07 -17.22 11.72
C ARG A 118 0.59 -18.50 11.21
N TYR A 119 1.19 -18.44 10.03
CA TYR A 119 1.74 -19.60 9.33
C TYR A 119 3.13 -19.30 8.76
N GLU A 120 3.86 -20.37 8.42
CA GLU A 120 5.21 -20.27 7.83
C GLU A 120 5.25 -19.41 6.55
N ARG A 121 4.19 -19.50 5.73
CA ARG A 121 4.05 -18.67 4.51
C ARG A 121 4.14 -17.16 4.79
N ASP A 122 3.67 -16.70 5.94
CA ASP A 122 3.69 -15.28 6.29
C ASP A 122 5.13 -14.82 6.53
N ASN A 123 5.93 -15.68 7.18
CA ASN A 123 7.37 -15.47 7.34
C ASN A 123 8.12 -15.58 6.00
N ASN A 124 7.69 -16.49 5.11
CA ASN A 124 8.27 -16.60 3.77
C ASN A 124 8.07 -15.30 2.97
N PHE A 125 6.89 -14.68 3.05
CA PHE A 125 6.67 -13.39 2.42
C PHE A 125 7.57 -12.30 3.02
N LEU A 126 7.72 -12.24 4.35
CA LEU A 126 8.64 -11.28 4.98
C LEU A 126 10.08 -11.49 4.52
N ALA A 127 10.54 -12.74 4.40
CA ALA A 127 11.87 -13.06 3.88
C ALA A 127 12.04 -12.69 2.39
N MET A 128 10.97 -12.79 1.59
CA MET A 128 10.96 -12.29 0.21
C MET A 128 11.06 -10.77 0.17
N LEU A 129 10.28 -10.08 1.01
CA LEU A 129 10.25 -8.63 1.13
C LEU A 129 11.60 -8.06 1.57
N GLU A 130 12.29 -8.75 2.48
CA GLU A 130 13.61 -8.35 2.95
C GLU A 130 14.66 -8.34 1.84
N ARG A 131 14.48 -9.02 0.70
CA ARG A 131 15.49 -9.02 -0.37
C ARG A 131 15.66 -7.63 -1.00
N PRO A 132 14.61 -6.99 -1.55
CA PRO A 132 14.70 -5.63 -2.11
C PRO A 132 14.49 -4.51 -1.09
N PHE A 133 13.96 -4.80 0.11
CA PHE A 133 13.64 -3.78 1.12
C PHE A 133 14.40 -3.99 2.44
N THR A 134 14.67 -2.90 3.14
CA THR A 134 14.97 -2.92 4.58
C THR A 134 13.65 -2.99 5.32
N VAL A 135 13.41 -4.08 6.05
CA VAL A 135 12.15 -4.35 6.76
C VAL A 135 12.39 -4.24 8.26
N SER A 136 11.49 -3.56 8.97
CA SER A 136 11.53 -3.42 10.43
C SER A 136 10.13 -3.50 11.02
N LYS A 137 9.98 -4.18 12.16
CA LYS A 137 8.72 -4.17 12.92
C LYS A 137 8.64 -2.85 13.71
N VAL A 138 7.62 -2.04 13.44
CA VAL A 138 7.46 -0.70 14.05
C VAL A 138 6.35 -0.66 15.09
N HIS A 139 5.42 -1.62 15.08
CA HIS A 139 4.36 -1.72 16.06
C HIS A 139 3.86 -3.16 16.23
N TYR A 140 3.26 -3.44 17.38
CA TYR A 140 2.51 -4.65 17.65
C TYR A 140 1.29 -4.31 18.52
N ASP A 141 0.11 -4.72 18.07
CA ASP A 141 -1.14 -4.69 18.82
C ASP A 141 -1.40 -6.10 19.38
N PRO A 142 -1.16 -6.34 20.69
CA PRO A 142 -1.37 -7.65 21.31
C PRO A 142 -2.84 -8.07 21.36
N ALA A 143 -3.78 -7.12 21.40
CA ALA A 143 -5.20 -7.43 21.52
C ALA A 143 -5.77 -7.98 20.20
N LYS A 144 -5.21 -7.55 19.07
CA LYS A 144 -5.62 -7.99 17.72
C LYS A 144 -4.65 -8.97 17.07
N ASP A 145 -3.52 -9.21 17.73
CA ASP A 145 -2.38 -9.97 17.23
C ASP A 145 -1.89 -9.47 15.86
N VAL A 146 -1.75 -8.15 15.72
CA VAL A 146 -1.36 -7.48 14.47
C VAL A 146 0.00 -6.84 14.64
N HIS A 147 0.92 -7.17 13.73
CA HIS A 147 2.21 -6.50 13.59
C HIS A 147 2.13 -5.45 12.48
N ILE A 148 2.79 -4.30 12.69
CA ILE A 148 3.04 -3.33 11.62
C ILE A 148 4.52 -3.40 11.26
N TYR A 149 4.78 -3.70 9.99
CA TYR A 149 6.11 -3.69 9.40
C TYR A 149 6.28 -2.46 8.52
N LYS A 150 7.42 -1.79 8.67
CA LYS A 150 7.87 -0.72 7.78
C LYS A 150 8.92 -1.28 6.83
N ALA A 151 8.72 -1.08 5.54
CA ALA A 151 9.67 -1.43 4.49
C ALA A 151 10.09 -0.19 3.67
N GLN A 152 11.37 -0.10 3.32
CA GLN A 152 11.93 0.93 2.44
C GLN A 152 12.94 0.30 1.49
N LYS A 153 13.00 0.75 0.23
CA LYS A 153 13.94 0.17 -0.76
C LYS A 153 15.37 0.24 -0.24
N ARG A 154 16.12 -0.86 -0.37
CA ARG A 154 17.55 -0.85 -0.04
C ARG A 154 18.27 0.05 -1.03
N ASN A 155 19.12 0.95 -0.52
CA ASN A 155 19.99 1.74 -1.37
C ASN A 155 21.10 0.84 -1.93
N GLN A 156 21.16 0.65 -3.25
CA GLN A 156 22.20 -0.13 -3.94
C GLN A 156 23.62 0.49 -3.85
N ARG A 157 23.85 1.51 -3.00
CA ARG A 157 25.13 2.19 -2.83
C ARG A 157 26.01 1.62 -1.71
N GLU A 158 25.54 0.64 -0.94
CA GLU A 158 26.32 0.07 0.17
C GLU A 158 27.15 -1.17 -0.22
N ASP A 159 27.05 -1.65 -1.47
CA ASP A 159 27.72 -2.87 -1.95
C ASP A 159 28.81 -2.63 -3.03
N LEU A 160 29.37 -1.41 -3.13
CA LEU A 160 30.54 -1.09 -3.98
C LEU A 160 31.62 -0.36 -3.17
#